data_AF-A0A926ASH8-F1
#
_entry.id   AF-A0A926ASH8-F1
#
_cell.length_a   1.000
_cell.length_b   1.000
_cell.length_c   1.000
_cell.angle_alpha   90.00
_cell.angle_beta   90.00
_cell.angle_gamma   90.00
#
_symmetry.space_group_name_H-M   'P 1'
#
loop_
_entity.id
_entity.type
_entity.pdbx_description
1 polymer ?
#
loop_
_entity_poly.entity_id
_entity_poly.type
_entity_poly.pdbx_seq_one_letter_code
_entity_poly.pdbx_strand_id
1 'polypeptide(L)'
;MTKQTRFPNSDEEEVPRELAELGKRIADSSDPSRAELELAYHRVVDSVRRRRRILSLVQEALSQLRLDIKYLMFDLEVTRQERDELKQQLEDS
;
A
#
# COMPACT_ATOMS: atom_id res chain seq x y z
N MET A 1 4.40 -9.08 25.00
CA MET A 1 3.51 -9.29 23.83
C MET A 1 3.09 -7.94 23.28
N THR A 2 3.90 -7.33 22.43
CA THR A 2 3.60 -6.06 21.78
C THR A 2 2.77 -6.33 20.53
N LYS A 3 1.50 -5.90 20.53
CA LYS A 3 0.61 -5.98 19.38
C LYS A 3 1.18 -5.10 18.25
N GLN A 4 1.79 -5.72 17.27
CA GLN A 4 2.14 -5.08 16.00
C GLN A 4 0.84 -4.88 15.23
N THR A 5 0.34 -3.65 15.20
CA THR A 5 -0.85 -3.26 14.44
C THR A 5 -0.60 -3.59 12.97
N ARG A 6 -1.32 -4.59 12.45
CA ARG A 6 -1.03 -5.27 11.18
C ARG A 6 -1.68 -4.61 9.95
N PHE A 7 -2.33 -3.46 10.12
CA PHE A 7 -3.02 -2.76 9.04
C PHE A 7 -2.69 -1.26 9.11
N PRO A 8 -2.40 -0.61 7.97
CA PRO A 8 -2.23 0.82 7.93
C PRO A 8 -3.56 1.50 8.31
N ASN A 9 -3.44 2.57 9.08
CA ASN A 9 -4.55 3.41 9.50
C ASN A 9 -5.37 3.88 8.30
N SER A 10 -6.64 4.12 8.57
CA SER A 10 -7.73 4.67 7.74
C SER A 10 -7.47 6.04 7.07
N ASP A 11 -6.21 6.42 6.85
CA ASP A 11 -5.78 7.71 6.29
C ASP A 11 -5.84 7.73 4.75
N GLU A 12 -6.32 6.66 4.11
CA GLU A 12 -6.36 6.53 2.65
C GLU A 12 -7.32 7.51 1.98
N GLU A 13 -8.36 7.93 2.68
CA GLU A 13 -9.35 8.90 2.19
C GLU A 13 -9.03 10.35 2.59
N GLU A 14 -8.11 10.53 3.54
CA GLU A 14 -7.72 11.86 3.99
C GLU A 14 -6.90 12.57 2.91
N VAL A 15 -7.35 13.76 2.54
CA VAL A 15 -6.57 14.66 1.72
C VAL A 15 -5.39 15.21 2.54
N PRO A 16 -4.21 15.41 1.92
CA PRO A 16 -3.11 16.13 2.55
C PRO A 16 -3.57 17.40 3.25
N ARG A 17 -2.98 17.69 4.41
CA ARG A 17 -3.35 18.82 5.26
C ARG A 17 -3.33 20.13 4.47
N GLU A 18 -2.37 20.30 3.57
CA GLU A 18 -2.21 21.48 2.73
C GLU A 18 -3.41 21.66 1.79
N LEU A 19 -3.95 20.58 1.23
CA LEU A 19 -5.15 20.63 0.38
C LEU A 19 -6.38 20.93 1.23
N ALA A 20 -6.51 20.34 2.41
CA ALA A 20 -7.61 20.66 3.33
C ALA A 20 -7.60 22.14 3.75
N GLU A 21 -6.42 22.71 4.05
CA GLU A 21 -6.26 24.13 4.36
C GLU A 21 -6.56 25.03 3.13
N LEU A 22 -6.13 24.62 1.93
CA LEU A 22 -6.46 25.33 0.69
C LEU A 22 -7.98 25.34 0.44
N GLY A 23 -8.66 24.20 0.61
CA GLY A 23 -10.10 24.11 0.44
C GLY A 23 -10.86 25.05 1.38
N LYS A 24 -10.42 25.18 2.64
CA LYS A 24 -10.98 26.16 3.59
C LYS A 24 -10.82 27.60 3.09
N ARG A 25 -9.62 27.97 2.63
CA ARG A 25 -9.35 29.32 2.11
C ARG A 25 -10.18 29.65 0.86
N ILE A 26 -10.39 28.67 -0.02
CA ILE A 26 -11.25 28.84 -1.20
C ILE A 26 -12.69 29.08 -0.75
N ALA A 27 -13.20 28.28 0.20
CA ALA A 27 -14.56 28.41 0.71
C ALA A 27 -14.81 29.76 1.42
N ASP A 28 -13.82 30.27 2.15
CA ASP A 28 -13.88 31.56 2.86
C ASP A 28 -13.77 32.77 1.92
N SER A 29 -13.40 32.56 0.64
CA SER A 29 -13.32 33.65 -0.33
C SER A 29 -14.70 34.10 -0.82
N SER A 30 -14.86 35.40 -0.99
CA SER A 30 -16.06 36.04 -1.57
C SER A 30 -15.83 36.49 -3.02
N ASP A 31 -14.86 35.87 -3.71
CA ASP A 31 -14.49 36.20 -5.09
C ASP A 31 -15.51 35.63 -6.09
N PRO A 32 -15.94 36.39 -7.11
CA PRO A 32 -16.78 35.87 -8.20
C PRO A 32 -16.19 34.62 -8.90
N SER A 33 -14.87 34.50 -8.94
CA SER A 33 -14.16 33.34 -9.51
C SER A 33 -14.11 32.11 -8.60
N ARG A 34 -14.64 32.19 -7.38
CA ARG A 34 -14.62 31.09 -6.40
C ARG A 34 -15.18 29.78 -6.95
N ALA A 35 -16.28 29.85 -7.71
CA ALA A 35 -16.90 28.65 -8.29
C ALA A 35 -15.96 27.92 -9.26
N GLU A 36 -15.19 28.65 -10.07
CA GLU A 36 -14.21 28.06 -10.98
C GLU A 36 -13.03 27.45 -10.22
N LEU A 37 -12.58 28.12 -9.16
CA LEU A 37 -11.52 27.64 -8.28
C LEU A 37 -11.94 26.39 -7.49
N GLU A 38 -13.16 26.34 -6.97
CA GLU A 38 -13.75 25.17 -6.31
C GLU A 38 -13.76 23.98 -7.27
N LEU A 39 -14.21 24.18 -8.51
CA LEU A 39 -14.24 23.12 -9.52
C LEU A 39 -12.83 22.60 -9.83
N ALA A 40 -11.85 23.49 -10.00
CA ALA A 40 -10.46 23.10 -10.22
C ALA A 40 -9.86 22.36 -9.01
N TYR A 41 -10.13 22.85 -7.80
CA TYR A 41 -9.70 22.25 -6.55
C TYR A 41 -10.26 20.83 -6.36
N HIS A 42 -11.55 20.62 -6.63
CA HIS A 42 -12.17 19.30 -6.56
C HIS A 42 -11.49 18.30 -7.50
N ARG A 43 -11.18 18.70 -8.74
CA ARG A 43 -10.43 17.84 -9.68
C ARG A 43 -9.05 17.44 -9.15
N VAL A 44 -8.36 18.36 -8.48
CA VAL A 44 -7.04 18.09 -7.88
C VAL A 44 -7.18 17.12 -6.71
N VAL A 45 -8.14 17.36 -5.80
CA VAL A 45 -8.43 16.47 -4.67
C VAL A 45 -8.74 15.06 -5.15
N ASP A 46 -9.61 14.91 -6.14
CA ASP A 46 -9.97 13.60 -6.69
C ASP A 46 -8.77 12.90 -7.32
N SER A 47 -7.93 13.64 -8.05
CA SER A 47 -6.69 13.11 -8.63
C SER A 47 -5.72 12.63 -7.55
N VAL A 48 -5.57 13.38 -6.46
CA VAL A 48 -4.68 13.02 -5.34
C VAL A 48 -5.20 11.78 -4.62
N ARG A 49 -6.50 11.74 -4.29
CA ARG A 49 -7.14 10.56 -3.68
C ARG A 49 -6.97 9.32 -4.56
N ARG A 50 -7.20 9.44 -5.87
CA ARG A 50 -7.00 8.33 -6.82
C ARG A 50 -5.56 7.83 -6.83
N ARG A 51 -4.56 8.73 -6.85
CA ARG A 51 -3.15 8.34 -6.79
C ARG A 51 -2.80 7.64 -5.49
N ARG A 52 -3.28 8.13 -4.34
CA ARG A 52 -3.08 7.46 -3.03
C ARG A 52 -3.65 6.05 -3.03
N ARG A 53 -4.87 5.87 -3.54
CA ARG A 53 -5.51 4.55 -3.66
C ARG A 53 -4.70 3.59 -4.53
N ILE A 54 -4.21 4.06 -5.68
CA ILE A 54 -3.35 3.25 -6.56
C ILE A 54 -2.05 2.86 -5.83
N LEU A 55 -1.41 3.80 -5.16
CA LEU A 55 -0.19 3.53 -4.40
C LEU A 55 -0.43 2.52 -3.27
N SER A 56 -1.55 2.62 -2.55
CA SER A 56 -1.88 1.65 -1.51
C SER A 56 -2.05 0.24 -2.10
N LEU A 57 -2.85 0.10 -3.16
CA LEU A 57 -3.03 -1.20 -3.84
C LEU A 57 -1.69 -1.79 -4.33
N VAL A 58 -0.80 -0.95 -4.85
CA VAL A 58 0.55 -1.39 -5.25
C VAL A 58 1.37 -1.84 -4.04
N GLN A 59 1.31 -1.09 -2.92
CA GLN A 59 2.01 -1.45 -1.69
C GLN A 59 1.50 -2.76 -1.08
N GLU A 60 0.18 -2.98 -1.12
CA GLU A 60 -0.46 -4.24 -0.70
C GLU A 60 0.00 -5.41 -1.58
N ALA A 61 -0.05 -5.25 -2.91
CA ALA A 61 0.39 -6.28 -3.85
C ALA A 61 1.88 -6.63 -3.68
N LEU A 62 2.75 -5.62 -3.49
CA LEU A 62 4.17 -5.84 -3.21
C LEU A 62 4.40 -6.53 -1.86
N SER A 63 3.59 -6.20 -0.85
CA SER A 63 3.67 -6.82 0.46
C SER A 63 3.26 -8.30 0.41
N GLN A 64 2.22 -8.60 -0.36
CA GLN A 64 1.78 -9.98 -0.63
C GLN A 64 2.87 -10.75 -1.38
N LEU A 65 3.37 -10.22 -2.49
CA LEU A 65 4.42 -10.86 -3.29
C LEU A 65 5.67 -11.15 -2.46
N ARG A 66 6.07 -10.22 -1.59
CA ARG A 66 7.22 -10.41 -0.68
C ARG A 66 6.99 -11.59 0.28
N LEU A 67 5.77 -11.80 0.73
CA LEU A 67 5.41 -12.92 1.59
C LEU A 67 5.35 -14.23 0.79
N ASP A 68 4.82 -14.20 -0.43
CA ASP A 68 4.81 -15.36 -1.32
C ASP A 68 6.24 -15.84 -1.64
N ILE A 69 7.17 -14.91 -1.88
CA ILE A 69 8.59 -15.24 -2.08
C ILE A 69 9.19 -15.92 -0.84
N LYS A 70 8.83 -15.48 0.37
CA LYS A 70 9.32 -16.12 1.61
C LYS A 70 8.83 -17.55 1.73
N TYR A 71 7.57 -17.81 1.39
CA TYR A 71 7.02 -19.18 1.40
C TYR A 71 7.69 -20.05 0.33
N LEU A 72 7.85 -19.54 -0.89
CA LEU A 72 8.51 -20.30 -1.95
C LEU A 72 9.96 -20.68 -1.58
N MET A 73 10.70 -19.76 -0.96
CA MET A 73 12.07 -20.03 -0.51
C MET A 73 12.11 -21.07 0.61
N PHE A 74 11.16 -21.02 1.55
CA PHE A 74 11.03 -22.02 2.61
C PHE A 74 10.72 -23.41 2.03
N ASP A 75 9.71 -23.51 1.16
CA ASP A 75 9.33 -24.79 0.54
C ASP A 75 10.49 -25.38 -0.28
N LEU A 76 11.27 -24.53 -0.97
CA LEU A 76 12.45 -24.95 -1.71
C LEU A 76 13.55 -25.49 -0.78
N GLU A 77 13.76 -24.87 0.37
CA GLU A 77 14.75 -25.32 1.36
C GLU A 77 14.36 -26.69 1.94
N VAL A 78 13.09 -26.86 2.32
CA VAL A 78 12.55 -28.14 2.79
C VAL A 78 12.70 -29.22 1.72
N THR A 79 12.28 -28.94 0.49
CA THR A 79 12.40 -29.91 -0.63
C THR A 79 13.85 -30.29 -0.91
N ARG A 80 14.80 -29.35 -0.77
CA ARG A 80 16.23 -29.64 -0.93
C ARG A 80 16.75 -30.54 0.18
N GLN A 81 16.38 -30.26 1.42
CA GLN A 81 16.75 -31.08 2.57
C GLN A 81 16.22 -32.51 2.44
N GLU A 82 14.93 -32.67 2.15
CA GLU A 82 14.31 -34.00 1.96
C GLU A 82 15.02 -34.79 0.85
N ARG A 83 15.35 -34.12 -0.27
CA ARG A 83 16.08 -34.72 -1.37
C ARG A 83 17.49 -35.16 -0.95
N ASP A 84 18.19 -34.35 -0.17
CA ASP A 84 19.54 -34.68 0.32
C ASP A 84 19.50 -35.86 1.31
N GLU A 85 18.51 -35.90 2.21
CA GLU A 85 18.28 -37.04 3.13
C GLU A 85 18.00 -38.34 2.37
N LEU A 86 17.15 -38.30 1.34
CA LEU A 86 16.85 -39.47 0.51
C LEU A 86 18.06 -39.96 -0.29
N LYS A 87 18.90 -39.05 -0.79
CA LYS A 87 20.15 -39.43 -1.48
C LYS A 87 21.12 -40.13 -0.53
N GLN A 88 21.30 -39.59 0.68
CA GLN A 88 22.17 -40.20 1.68
C GLN A 88 21.73 -41.63 2.01
N GLN A 89 20.43 -41.86 2.20
CA GLN A 89 19.89 -43.20 2.47
C GLN A 89 20.15 -44.20 1.33
N LEU A 90 20.13 -43.74 0.07
CA LEU A 90 20.42 -44.57 -1.10
C LEU A 90 21.91 -44.87 -1.25
N GLU A 91 22.79 -43.94 -0.86
CA GLU A 91 24.25 -44.14 -0.88
C GLU A 91 24.73 -45.04 0.27
N ASP A 92 24.02 -45.04 1.41
CA ASP A 92 24.31 -45.88 2.58
C ASP A 92 23.69 -47.30 2.52
N SER A 93 22.91 -47.61 1.47
CA SER A 93 22.29 -48.94 1.22
C SER A 93 23.08 -49.79 0.23
#